data_AF-A0A940GUF7-F1
#
_entry.id   AF-A0A940GUF7-F1
#
_cell.length_a   1.000
_cell.length_b   1.000
_cell.length_c   1.000
_cell.angle_alpha   90.00
_cell.angle_beta   90.00
_cell.angle_gamma   90.00
#
_symmetry.space_group_name_H-M   'P 1'
#
loop_
_entity.id
_entity.type
_entity.pdbx_description
1 polymer ?
#
loop_
_entity_poly.entity_id
_entity_poly.type
_entity_poly.pdbx_seq_one_letter_code
_entity_poly.pdbx_strand_id
1 'polypeptide(L)'
;MGLRFAFLVGAAGALVCSAPATAETNAEKVKRLETELQAARDARAAELEAEAAQLRAGGSAFVAAPAVVPAPAPLPASPPLLTDAQMRAEILARASASDSDVKVSPAALRVERAKQDLRIAVAGLASDGDGGTLAFVAGSNEDRKIAQVVKATDELTNAKAVEEGEVKAGQDFMGLGLGVGLSFTKNFGRDRITAATLDPNGIVRVTDQDNAVARVMLEAHQFFGLGKPIISSEGKETYRYGWGPFVAIQSGDGELIDAIGGGVMFGFRPDANSSKSFNLGVGIAVDPNTQIFGDGIVANQPLPAGETEIRFKKTARYGLLLLTSFGF
;
A
#
# COMPACT_ATOMS: atom_id res chain seq x y z
N MET A 1 15.62 77.46 30.05
CA MET A 1 16.17 78.12 28.83
C MET A 1 16.98 77.07 28.10
N GLY A 2 16.70 76.57 26.91
CA GLY A 2 15.71 76.79 25.88
C GLY A 2 16.28 76.08 24.62
N LEU A 3 15.42 75.66 23.68
CA LEU A 3 15.78 75.36 22.27
C LEU A 3 16.60 74.05 22.05
N ARG A 4 16.40 73.17 21.05
CA ARG A 4 15.65 73.17 19.78
C ARG A 4 15.19 71.76 19.42
N PHE A 5 13.99 71.67 18.86
CA PHE A 5 13.53 70.61 17.97
C PHE A 5 14.41 70.57 16.72
N ALA A 6 14.88 69.39 16.33
CA ALA A 6 15.43 69.13 15.00
C ALA A 6 14.68 67.93 14.40
N PHE A 7 13.71 68.26 13.56
CA PHE A 7 13.12 67.36 12.57
C PHE A 7 14.22 66.97 11.56
N LEU A 8 14.50 65.67 11.42
CA LEU A 8 15.25 65.16 10.27
C LEU A 8 14.24 64.50 9.32
N VAL A 9 13.90 65.23 8.27
CA VAL A 9 13.18 64.78 7.09
C VAL A 9 14.22 64.29 6.07
N GLY A 10 13.95 63.15 5.43
CA GLY A 10 14.48 62.89 4.09
C GLY A 10 15.33 61.63 3.92
N ALA A 11 14.68 60.49 3.72
CA ALA A 11 15.18 59.46 2.81
C ALA A 11 14.01 59.00 1.96
N ALA A 12 13.90 59.58 0.77
CA ALA A 12 12.98 59.18 -0.27
C ALA A 12 13.40 57.79 -0.79
N GLY A 13 12.88 56.73 -0.18
CA GLY A 13 12.89 55.40 -0.79
C GLY A 13 11.95 55.43 -1.99
N ALA A 14 12.51 55.32 -3.19
CA ALA A 14 11.74 55.09 -4.40
C ALA A 14 10.94 53.78 -4.22
N LEU A 15 9.64 53.92 -3.99
CA LEU A 15 8.69 52.83 -4.02
C LEU A 15 8.60 52.38 -5.48
N VAL A 16 9.41 51.39 -5.85
CA VAL A 16 9.22 50.65 -7.10
C VAL A 16 7.89 49.92 -6.94
N CYS A 17 6.82 50.49 -7.48
CA CYS A 17 5.57 49.78 -7.71
C CYS A 17 5.88 48.59 -8.63
N SER A 18 6.14 47.43 -8.04
CA SER A 18 6.15 46.17 -8.78
C SER A 18 4.76 46.00 -9.38
N ALA A 19 4.70 45.97 -10.70
CA ALA A 19 3.46 45.69 -11.42
C ALA A 19 2.82 44.40 -10.87
N PRO A 20 1.49 44.33 -10.73
CA PRO A 20 0.82 43.13 -10.28
C PRO A 20 1.18 41.98 -11.22
N ALA A 21 1.68 40.87 -10.67
CA ALA A 21 1.90 39.65 -11.41
C ALA A 21 0.61 39.33 -12.17
N THR A 22 0.70 39.33 -13.51
CA THR A 22 -0.42 39.01 -14.39
C THR A 22 -0.98 37.66 -13.96
N ALA A 23 -2.26 37.63 -13.60
CA ALA A 23 -2.93 36.42 -13.17
C ALA A 23 -2.82 35.37 -14.28
N GLU A 24 -1.94 34.40 -14.08
CA GLU A 24 -1.74 33.28 -15.00
C GLU A 24 -3.09 32.59 -15.19
N THR A 25 -3.51 32.51 -16.45
CA THR A 25 -4.80 31.93 -16.78
C THR A 25 -4.79 30.43 -16.49
N ASN A 26 -5.95 29.84 -16.22
CA ASN A 26 -6.04 28.40 -15.99
C ASN A 26 -5.55 27.59 -17.21
N ALA A 27 -5.66 28.14 -18.42
CA ALA A 27 -5.14 27.52 -19.64
C ALA A 27 -3.61 27.44 -19.67
N GLU A 28 -2.92 28.49 -19.21
CA GLU A 28 -1.44 28.50 -19.12
C GLU A 28 -0.93 27.52 -18.07
N LYS A 29 -1.63 27.41 -16.93
CA LYS A 29 -1.30 26.42 -15.89
C LYS A 29 -1.42 24.99 -16.38
N VAL A 30 -2.49 24.66 -17.13
CA VAL A 30 -2.68 23.33 -17.71
C VAL A 30 -1.56 23.01 -18.70
N LYS A 31 -1.24 23.94 -19.60
CA LYS A 31 -0.17 23.76 -20.58
C LYS A 31 1.20 23.56 -19.93
N ARG A 32 1.47 24.26 -18.82
CA ARG A 32 2.71 24.07 -18.03
C ARG A 32 2.76 22.67 -17.42
N LEU A 33 1.67 22.23 -16.79
CA LEU A 33 1.58 20.89 -16.19
C LEU A 33 1.71 19.77 -17.22
N GLU A 34 1.14 19.93 -18.41
CA GLU A 34 1.30 18.97 -19.51
C GLU A 34 2.76 18.87 -19.96
N THR A 35 3.46 20.00 -20.03
CA THR A 35 4.88 20.04 -20.41
C THR A 35 5.76 19.39 -19.33
N GLU A 36 5.49 19.66 -18.06
CA GLU A 36 6.20 19.04 -16.92
C GLU A 36 5.96 17.52 -16.87
N LEU A 37 4.73 17.06 -17.11
CA LEU A 37 4.39 15.64 -17.13
C LEU A 37 5.08 14.92 -18.29
N GLN A 38 5.15 15.56 -19.47
CA GLN A 38 5.85 14.98 -20.62
C GLN A 38 7.35 14.85 -20.34
N ALA A 39 7.99 15.89 -19.79
CA ALA A 39 9.40 15.84 -19.42
C ALA A 39 9.70 14.74 -18.38
N ALA A 40 8.81 14.53 -17.41
CA ALA A 40 8.95 13.47 -16.42
C ALA A 40 8.83 12.06 -17.05
N ARG A 41 7.94 11.88 -18.03
CA ARG A 41 7.82 10.61 -18.78
C ARG A 41 9.06 10.30 -19.59
N ASP A 42 9.61 11.31 -20.27
CA ASP A 42 10.82 11.15 -21.09
C ASP A 42 12.04 10.81 -20.21
N ALA A 43 12.18 11.45 -19.05
CA ALA A 43 13.22 11.13 -18.08
C ALA A 43 13.11 9.68 -17.56
N ARG A 44 11.89 9.22 -17.24
CA ARG A 44 11.66 7.84 -16.80
C ARG A 44 11.94 6.81 -17.89
N ALA A 45 11.63 7.12 -19.14
CA ALA A 45 11.97 6.25 -20.27
C ALA A 45 13.49 6.10 -20.42
N ALA A 46 14.25 7.18 -20.29
CA ALA A 46 15.71 7.16 -20.34
C ALA A 46 16.33 6.32 -19.20
N GLU A 47 15.79 6.41 -17.97
CA GLU A 47 16.23 5.56 -16.86
C GLU A 47 16.02 4.06 -17.15
N LEU A 48 14.85 3.71 -17.67
CA LEU A 48 14.53 2.31 -18.01
C LEU A 48 15.41 1.77 -19.13
N GLU A 49 15.75 2.59 -20.13
CA GLU A 49 16.71 2.20 -21.17
C GLU A 49 18.13 1.96 -20.60
N ALA A 50 18.56 2.80 -19.65
CA ALA A 50 19.85 2.63 -18.98
C ALA A 50 19.89 1.36 -18.12
N GLU A 51 18.82 1.05 -17.38
CA GLU A 51 18.67 -0.18 -16.61
C GLU A 51 18.68 -1.42 -17.51
N ALA A 52 17.94 -1.38 -18.63
CA ALA A 52 17.94 -2.46 -19.62
C ALA A 52 19.33 -2.66 -20.26
N ALA A 53 20.10 -1.59 -20.49
CA ALA A 53 21.46 -1.68 -20.98
C ALA A 53 22.41 -2.34 -19.96
N GLN A 54 22.27 -2.04 -18.67
CA GLN A 54 23.04 -2.71 -17.61
C GLN A 54 22.72 -4.21 -17.52
N LEU A 55 21.45 -4.59 -17.61
CA LEU A 55 21.05 -6.00 -17.64
C LEU A 55 21.63 -6.75 -18.84
N ARG A 56 21.66 -6.12 -20.02
CA ARG A 56 22.31 -6.69 -21.22
C ARG A 56 23.82 -6.84 -21.04
N ALA A 57 24.48 -5.91 -20.35
CA ALA A 57 25.93 -5.97 -20.09
C ALA A 57 26.30 -7.00 -19.00
N GLY A 58 25.43 -7.21 -18.00
CA GLY A 58 25.67 -8.15 -16.90
C GLY A 58 25.48 -9.64 -17.24
N GLY A 59 24.82 -9.95 -18.36
CA GLY A 59 24.46 -11.33 -18.74
C GLY A 59 25.59 -12.20 -19.31
N SER A 60 26.84 -11.72 -19.40
CA SER A 60 27.92 -12.43 -20.13
C SER A 60 29.01 -13.08 -19.28
N ALA A 61 28.90 -13.10 -17.94
CA ALA A 61 29.97 -13.57 -17.07
C ALA A 61 29.59 -14.76 -16.19
N PHE A 62 29.12 -15.87 -16.78
CA PHE A 62 29.15 -17.19 -16.10
C PHE A 62 29.21 -18.32 -17.15
N VAL A 63 30.39 -18.52 -17.74
CA VAL A 63 30.74 -19.80 -18.39
C VAL A 63 31.87 -20.41 -17.56
N ALA A 64 31.49 -21.14 -16.51
CA ALA A 64 32.40 -22.04 -15.81
C ALA A 64 32.43 -23.39 -16.55
N ALA A 65 33.62 -23.97 -16.64
CA ALA A 65 33.94 -25.21 -17.36
C ALA A 65 33.05 -26.41 -16.93
N PRO A 66 32.76 -27.35 -17.83
CA PRO A 66 31.91 -28.49 -17.52
C PRO A 66 32.64 -29.48 -16.60
N ALA A 67 32.15 -29.62 -15.38
CA ALA A 67 32.38 -30.82 -14.59
C ALA A 67 31.61 -31.99 -15.23
N VAL A 68 32.27 -33.13 -15.38
CA VAL A 68 31.67 -34.37 -15.86
C VAL A 68 30.64 -34.85 -14.83
N VAL A 69 29.36 -34.56 -15.09
CA VAL A 69 28.23 -35.07 -14.32
C VAL A 69 27.83 -36.44 -14.89
N PRO A 70 27.63 -37.48 -14.07
CA PRO A 70 27.12 -38.77 -14.53
C PRO A 70 25.73 -38.60 -15.17
N ALA A 71 25.49 -39.37 -16.23
CA ALA A 71 24.30 -39.26 -17.08
C ALA A 71 22.99 -39.22 -16.26
N PRO A 72 22.15 -38.18 -16.42
CA PRO A 72 20.86 -38.12 -15.72
C PRO A 72 19.94 -39.21 -16.24
N ALA A 73 19.13 -39.76 -15.32
CA ALA A 73 18.05 -40.67 -15.64
C ALA A 73 17.13 -40.06 -16.73
N PRO A 74 16.56 -40.88 -17.65
CA PRO A 74 15.72 -40.38 -18.72
C PRO A 74 14.57 -39.55 -18.14
N LEU A 75 14.46 -38.31 -18.60
CA LEU A 75 13.37 -37.41 -18.25
C LEU A 75 12.03 -38.05 -18.63
N PRO A 76 10.98 -37.91 -17.81
CA PRO A 76 9.64 -38.32 -18.21
C PRO A 76 9.27 -37.59 -19.51
N ALA A 77 8.63 -38.31 -20.42
CA ALA A 77 8.21 -37.78 -21.70
C ALA A 77 7.46 -36.45 -21.52
N SER A 78 7.91 -35.42 -22.23
CA SER A 78 7.27 -34.11 -22.22
C SER A 78 5.77 -34.27 -22.52
N PRO A 79 4.89 -33.62 -21.75
CA PRO A 79 3.47 -33.64 -22.06
C PRO A 79 3.25 -33.14 -23.49
N PRO A 80 2.30 -33.73 -24.24
CA PRO A 80 2.03 -33.32 -25.60
C PRO A 80 1.68 -31.83 -25.63
N LEU A 81 2.30 -31.09 -26.55
CA LEU A 81 1.95 -29.71 -26.83
C LEU A 81 0.45 -29.63 -27.15
N LEU A 82 -0.27 -28.81 -26.37
CA LEU A 82 -1.68 -28.53 -26.63
C LEU A 82 -1.83 -27.95 -28.03
N THR A 83 -2.80 -28.47 -28.78
CA THR A 83 -3.18 -27.88 -30.06
C THR A 83 -3.79 -26.49 -29.84
N ASP A 84 -3.72 -25.62 -30.86
CA ASP A 84 -4.32 -24.28 -30.79
C ASP A 84 -5.81 -24.29 -30.40
N ALA A 85 -6.53 -25.36 -30.76
CA ALA A 85 -7.93 -25.55 -30.37
C ALA A 85 -8.08 -25.82 -28.86
N GLN A 86 -7.19 -26.61 -28.28
CA GLN A 86 -7.18 -26.89 -26.84
C GLN A 86 -6.72 -25.68 -26.04
N MET A 87 -5.74 -24.94 -26.56
CA MET A 87 -5.26 -23.70 -25.94
C MET A 87 -6.36 -22.63 -25.90
N ARG A 88 -7.12 -22.47 -27.00
CA ARG A 88 -8.29 -21.59 -27.05
C ARG A 88 -9.41 -22.03 -26.11
N ALA A 89 -9.68 -23.33 -26.02
CA ALA A 89 -10.68 -23.87 -25.10
C ALA A 89 -10.30 -23.63 -23.64
N GLU A 90 -9.02 -23.75 -23.29
CA GLU A 90 -8.54 -23.48 -21.93
C GLU A 90 -8.56 -21.98 -21.58
N ILE A 91 -8.22 -21.10 -22.53
CA ILE A 91 -8.36 -19.65 -22.35
C ILE A 91 -9.83 -19.26 -22.12
N LEU A 92 -10.75 -19.82 -22.90
CA LEU A 92 -12.19 -19.60 -22.73
C LEU A 92 -12.73 -20.15 -21.39
N ALA A 93 -12.24 -21.32 -20.96
CA ALA A 93 -12.62 -21.91 -19.67
C ALA A 93 -12.07 -21.11 -18.48
N ARG A 94 -10.88 -20.52 -18.60
CA ARG A 94 -10.32 -19.63 -17.57
C ARG A 94 -11.01 -18.26 -17.54
N ALA A 95 -11.39 -17.73 -18.70
CA ALA A 95 -12.15 -16.49 -18.79
C ALA A 95 -13.56 -16.62 -18.16
N SER A 96 -14.21 -17.78 -18.29
CA SER A 96 -15.52 -18.02 -17.65
C SER A 96 -15.41 -18.35 -16.15
N ALA A 97 -14.28 -18.86 -15.68
CA ALA A 97 -14.01 -19.10 -14.27
C ALA A 97 -13.52 -17.86 -13.50
N SER A 98 -13.12 -16.79 -14.21
CA SER A 98 -12.55 -15.57 -13.62
C SER A 98 -13.60 -14.53 -13.18
N ASP A 99 -14.89 -14.80 -13.34
CA ASP A 99 -15.96 -13.79 -13.14
C ASP A 99 -16.73 -13.93 -11.81
N SER A 100 -16.23 -14.72 -10.85
CA SER A 100 -17.00 -15.03 -9.62
C SER A 100 -16.57 -14.37 -8.32
N ASP A 101 -15.56 -13.50 -8.25
CA ASP A 101 -15.10 -13.00 -6.93
C ASP A 101 -14.74 -11.51 -6.80
N VAL A 102 -15.23 -10.64 -7.69
CA VAL A 102 -15.30 -9.21 -7.34
C VAL A 102 -16.60 -8.99 -6.58
N LYS A 103 -16.56 -9.17 -5.25
CA LYS A 103 -17.68 -8.80 -4.36
C LYS A 103 -17.83 -7.28 -4.35
N VAL A 104 -18.50 -6.74 -5.36
CA VAL A 104 -18.91 -5.33 -5.39
C VAL A 104 -19.91 -5.13 -4.26
N SER A 105 -19.62 -4.20 -3.35
CA SER A 105 -20.53 -3.93 -2.23
C SER A 105 -21.87 -3.41 -2.75
N PRO A 106 -22.99 -3.71 -2.09
CA PRO A 106 -24.29 -3.14 -2.45
C PRO A 106 -24.30 -1.61 -2.53
N ALA A 107 -23.46 -0.90 -1.75
CA ALA A 107 -23.29 0.55 -1.86
C ALA A 107 -22.55 0.99 -3.13
N ALA A 108 -21.46 0.31 -3.52
CA ALA A 108 -20.75 0.61 -4.76
C ALA A 108 -21.66 0.44 -5.99
N LEU A 109 -22.53 -0.59 -5.97
CA LEU A 109 -23.58 -0.79 -6.98
C LEU A 109 -24.61 0.35 -7.03
N ARG A 110 -24.99 0.94 -5.88
CA ARG A 110 -25.90 2.10 -5.84
C ARG A 110 -25.25 3.35 -6.42
N VAL A 111 -23.95 3.57 -6.16
CA VAL A 111 -23.22 4.73 -6.69
C VAL A 111 -23.03 4.64 -8.20
N GLU A 112 -22.72 3.45 -8.74
CA GLU A 112 -22.64 3.28 -10.19
C GLU A 112 -24.00 3.46 -10.88
N ARG A 113 -25.09 2.96 -10.28
CA ARG A 113 -26.44 3.21 -10.80
C ARG A 113 -26.79 4.70 -10.80
N ALA A 114 -26.52 5.42 -9.71
CA ALA A 114 -26.76 6.86 -9.63
C ALA A 114 -25.92 7.66 -10.65
N LYS A 115 -24.67 7.25 -10.92
CA LYS A 115 -23.85 7.84 -12.00
C LYS A 115 -24.46 7.60 -13.37
N GLN A 116 -24.98 6.40 -13.63
CA GLN A 116 -25.62 6.06 -14.89
C GLN A 116 -26.90 6.89 -15.10
N ASP A 117 -27.74 7.03 -14.08
CA ASP A 117 -28.96 7.82 -14.12
C ASP A 117 -28.65 9.31 -14.36
N LEU A 118 -27.60 9.85 -13.73
CA LEU A 118 -27.13 11.21 -13.99
C LEU A 118 -26.63 11.39 -15.43
N ARG A 119 -25.88 10.41 -15.97
CA ARG A 119 -25.43 10.46 -17.38
C ARG A 119 -26.60 10.48 -18.36
N ILE A 120 -27.63 9.69 -18.12
CA ILE A 120 -28.84 9.66 -18.94
C ILE A 120 -29.59 11.00 -18.86
N ALA A 121 -29.75 11.55 -17.65
CA ALA A 121 -30.40 12.83 -17.43
C ALA A 121 -29.66 13.99 -18.12
N VAL A 122 -28.33 14.02 -18.06
CA VAL A 122 -27.50 15.03 -18.74
C VAL A 122 -27.53 14.85 -20.26
N ALA A 123 -27.50 13.62 -20.78
CA ALA A 123 -27.59 13.37 -22.22
C ALA A 123 -28.94 13.85 -22.81
N GLY A 124 -30.04 13.71 -22.06
CA GLY A 124 -31.36 14.21 -22.47
C GLY A 124 -31.49 15.74 -22.50
N LEU A 125 -30.57 16.48 -21.88
CA LEU A 125 -30.47 17.94 -22.04
C LEU A 125 -29.76 18.35 -23.34
N ALA A 126 -28.86 17.51 -23.85
CA ALA A 126 -28.05 17.83 -25.02
C ALA A 126 -28.73 17.52 -26.37
N SER A 127 -29.81 16.74 -26.40
CA SER A 127 -30.41 16.21 -27.64
C SER A 127 -31.41 17.12 -28.35
N ASP A 128 -31.75 18.31 -27.83
CA ASP A 128 -32.83 19.15 -28.39
C ASP A 128 -32.33 20.20 -29.39
N GLY A 129 -31.14 19.99 -29.96
CA GLY A 129 -30.55 20.88 -30.96
C GLY A 129 -31.05 20.70 -32.38
N ASP A 130 -32.31 20.28 -32.62
CA ASP A 130 -32.86 20.27 -33.98
C ASP A 130 -34.32 20.73 -34.05
N GLY A 131 -34.57 21.62 -35.00
CA GLY A 131 -35.67 22.57 -35.00
C GLY A 131 -37.05 21.96 -35.23
N GLY A 132 -37.97 22.22 -34.30
CA GLY A 132 -39.39 21.90 -34.46
C GLY A 132 -40.26 22.82 -33.61
N THR A 133 -40.80 23.87 -34.23
CA THR A 133 -41.84 24.76 -33.67
C THR A 133 -43.07 23.95 -33.22
N LEU A 134 -43.25 23.76 -31.91
CA LEU A 134 -44.51 23.28 -31.35
C LEU A 134 -44.85 23.95 -30.00
N ALA A 135 -45.98 24.65 -30.04
CA ALA A 135 -46.93 24.98 -28.98
C ALA A 135 -46.45 25.01 -27.52
N PHE A 136 -46.49 26.23 -26.97
CA PHE A 136 -46.46 26.57 -25.55
C PHE A 136 -47.58 25.84 -24.79
N VAL A 137 -47.29 24.66 -24.25
CA VAL A 137 -48.07 24.04 -23.16
C VAL A 137 -47.33 24.38 -21.87
N ALA A 138 -48.02 25.08 -20.97
CA ALA A 138 -47.46 25.61 -19.73
C ALA A 138 -46.87 24.51 -18.84
N GLY A 139 -45.60 24.70 -18.46
CA GLY A 139 -44.73 23.75 -17.79
C GLY A 139 -43.58 23.40 -18.73
N SER A 140 -42.60 24.30 -18.86
CA SER A 140 -41.55 24.18 -19.86
C SER A 140 -40.85 22.81 -19.72
N ASN A 141 -40.64 22.13 -20.84
CA ASN A 141 -39.92 20.85 -20.83
C ASN A 141 -38.52 21.00 -20.20
N GLU A 142 -37.95 22.21 -20.25
CA GLU A 142 -36.70 22.57 -19.59
C GLU A 142 -36.80 22.49 -18.06
N ASP A 143 -37.86 23.01 -17.43
CA ASP A 143 -38.04 22.93 -15.98
C ASP A 143 -38.13 21.47 -15.50
N ARG A 144 -38.76 20.59 -16.29
CA ARG A 144 -38.86 19.15 -15.98
C ARG A 144 -37.50 18.46 -16.12
N LYS A 145 -36.69 18.82 -17.13
CA LYS A 145 -35.34 18.28 -17.33
C LYS A 145 -34.38 18.75 -16.22
N ILE A 146 -34.45 20.02 -15.84
CA ILE A 146 -33.66 20.58 -14.73
C ILE A 146 -34.02 19.86 -13.42
N ALA A 147 -35.31 19.66 -13.14
CA ALA A 147 -35.76 18.92 -11.96
C ALA A 147 -35.26 17.46 -11.93
N GLN A 148 -35.16 16.80 -13.08
CA GLN A 148 -34.59 15.45 -13.19
C GLN A 148 -33.09 15.42 -12.89
N VAL A 149 -32.33 16.39 -13.38
CA VAL A 149 -30.88 16.48 -13.10
C VAL A 149 -30.62 16.80 -11.63
N VAL A 150 -31.40 17.72 -11.02
CA VAL A 150 -31.28 18.04 -9.59
C VAL A 150 -31.56 16.78 -8.75
N LYS A 151 -32.64 16.06 -9.07
CA LYS A 151 -32.98 14.81 -8.38
C LYS A 151 -31.88 13.75 -8.51
N ALA A 152 -31.34 13.53 -9.72
CA ALA A 152 -30.25 12.57 -9.94
C ALA A 152 -28.95 12.98 -9.22
N THR A 153 -28.69 14.29 -9.09
CA THR A 153 -27.55 14.82 -8.35
C THR A 153 -27.69 14.60 -6.84
N ASP A 154 -28.89 14.81 -6.29
CA ASP A 154 -29.20 14.54 -4.89
C ASP A 154 -29.08 13.04 -4.56
N GLU A 155 -29.57 12.17 -5.45
CA GLU A 155 -29.45 10.71 -5.32
C GLU A 155 -27.99 10.25 -5.38
N LEU A 156 -27.16 10.82 -6.27
CA LEU A 156 -25.72 10.53 -6.32
C LEU A 156 -24.98 11.00 -5.06
N THR A 157 -25.34 12.17 -4.54
CA THR A 157 -24.74 12.73 -3.31
C THR A 157 -25.07 11.86 -2.11
N ASN A 158 -26.33 11.45 -1.98
CA ASN A 158 -26.76 10.53 -0.92
C ASN A 158 -26.14 9.14 -1.06
N ALA A 159 -26.04 8.60 -2.28
CA ALA A 159 -25.42 7.29 -2.51
C ALA A 159 -23.92 7.29 -2.13
N LYS A 160 -23.18 8.36 -2.46
CA LYS A 160 -21.79 8.53 -2.04
C LYS A 160 -21.66 8.66 -0.53
N ALA A 161 -22.54 9.41 0.13
CA ALA A 161 -22.51 9.52 1.59
C ALA A 161 -22.77 8.17 2.29
N VAL A 162 -23.63 7.32 1.72
CA VAL A 162 -23.88 5.95 2.21
C VAL A 162 -22.69 5.04 1.94
N GLU A 163 -22.07 5.11 0.76
CA GLU A 163 -20.84 4.36 0.46
C GLU A 163 -19.69 4.76 1.40
N GLU A 164 -19.44 6.07 1.56
CA GLU A 164 -18.44 6.58 2.49
C GLU A 164 -18.75 6.22 3.95
N GLY A 165 -20.03 6.17 4.33
CA GLY A 165 -20.49 5.72 5.64
C GLY A 165 -20.30 4.21 5.88
N GLU A 166 -20.60 3.36 4.89
CA GLU A 166 -20.38 1.91 4.95
C GLU A 166 -18.90 1.56 4.94
N VAL A 167 -18.07 2.26 4.16
CA VAL A 167 -16.61 2.07 4.14
C VAL A 167 -16.00 2.46 5.49
N LYS A 168 -16.45 3.56 6.11
CA LYS A 168 -16.03 3.94 7.46
C LYS A 168 -16.51 2.96 8.54
N ALA A 169 -17.74 2.44 8.41
CA ALA A 169 -18.27 1.43 9.33
C ALA A 169 -17.56 0.06 9.20
N GLY A 170 -17.03 -0.27 8.02
CA GLY A 170 -16.22 -1.46 7.80
C GLY A 170 -14.80 -1.37 8.38
N GLN A 171 -14.29 -0.15 8.59
CA GLN A 171 -12.94 0.08 9.14
C GLN A 171 -12.91 0.19 10.66
N ASP A 172 -14.00 0.61 11.32
CA ASP A 172 -14.13 0.68 12.79
C ASP A 172 -14.88 -0.56 13.33
N PHE A 173 -14.26 -1.74 13.26
CA PHE A 173 -14.85 -2.93 13.87
C PHE A 173 -14.67 -2.84 15.40
N MET A 174 -15.73 -2.47 16.13
CA MET A 174 -15.73 -2.29 17.60
C MET A 174 -14.79 -1.19 18.11
N GLY A 175 -14.48 -0.18 17.28
CA GLY A 175 -13.52 0.89 17.61
C GLY A 175 -12.07 0.43 17.58
N LEU A 176 -11.79 -0.73 16.99
CA LEU A 176 -10.45 -1.20 16.66
C LEU A 176 -10.11 -0.77 15.23
N GLY A 177 -8.96 -0.11 15.07
CA GLY A 177 -8.40 0.16 13.76
C GLY A 177 -7.76 -1.11 13.23
N LEU A 178 -8.12 -1.50 12.01
CA LEU A 178 -7.49 -2.61 11.30
C LEU A 178 -6.51 -2.08 10.25
N GLY A 179 -5.39 -2.77 10.09
CA GLY A 179 -4.34 -2.38 9.16
C GLY A 179 -3.53 -3.56 8.63
N VAL A 180 -2.73 -3.27 7.59
CA VAL A 180 -1.67 -4.15 7.10
C VAL A 180 -0.35 -3.41 7.31
N GLY A 181 0.61 -4.09 7.93
CA GLY A 181 1.90 -3.49 8.25
C GLY A 181 3.09 -4.31 7.74
N LEU A 182 4.18 -3.62 7.47
CA LEU A 182 5.50 -4.23 7.34
C LEU A 182 6.11 -4.32 8.75
N SER A 183 6.55 -5.50 9.11
CA SER A 183 7.18 -5.78 10.40
C SER A 183 8.61 -6.24 10.21
N PHE A 184 9.41 -5.99 11.24
CA PHE A 184 10.75 -6.53 11.40
C PHE A 184 10.83 -7.15 12.78
N THR A 185 11.19 -8.43 12.85
CA THR A 185 11.32 -9.17 14.09
C THR A 185 12.77 -9.58 14.30
N LYS A 186 13.33 -9.34 15.49
CA LYS A 186 14.65 -9.84 15.89
C LYS A 186 14.52 -10.81 17.06
N ASN A 187 14.88 -12.07 16.85
CA ASN A 187 14.75 -13.12 17.86
C ASN A 187 15.73 -12.94 19.02
N PHE A 188 15.29 -13.33 20.23
CA PHE A 188 16.12 -13.41 21.42
C PHE A 188 16.49 -14.87 21.74
N GLY A 189 17.69 -15.09 22.26
CA GLY A 189 18.13 -16.40 22.74
C GLY A 189 18.92 -17.19 21.69
N ARG A 190 18.59 -18.48 21.49
CA ARG A 190 19.30 -19.30 20.50
C ARG A 190 18.80 -18.98 19.10
N ASP A 191 19.71 -19.09 18.14
CA ASP A 191 19.47 -18.78 16.74
C ASP A 191 18.40 -19.69 16.11
N ARG A 192 17.60 -19.12 15.22
CA ARG A 192 16.76 -19.88 14.29
C ARG A 192 17.67 -20.46 13.21
N ILE A 193 17.65 -21.78 13.08
CA ILE A 193 18.50 -22.49 12.12
C ILE A 193 17.64 -22.96 10.96
N THR A 194 17.90 -22.37 9.79
CA THR A 194 17.23 -22.76 8.54
C THR A 194 17.94 -23.97 7.94
N ALA A 195 19.27 -23.97 7.95
CA ALA A 195 20.08 -25.08 7.45
C ALA A 195 21.41 -25.22 8.21
N ALA A 196 21.83 -26.46 8.38
CA ALA A 196 23.14 -26.81 8.92
C ALA A 196 23.67 -28.10 8.28
N THR A 197 24.98 -28.23 8.22
CA THR A 197 25.69 -29.38 7.65
C THR A 197 26.77 -29.87 8.61
N LEU A 198 27.19 -31.12 8.46
CA LEU A 198 28.35 -31.66 9.15
C LEU A 198 29.57 -31.52 8.25
N ASP A 199 30.65 -30.99 8.80
CA ASP A 199 31.94 -31.01 8.12
C ASP A 199 32.61 -32.40 8.22
N PRO A 200 33.68 -32.68 7.46
CA PRO A 200 34.37 -33.97 7.50
C PRO A 200 34.93 -34.37 8.86
N ASN A 201 35.05 -33.43 9.81
CA ASN A 201 35.52 -33.68 11.18
C ASN A 201 34.35 -33.91 12.15
N GLY A 202 33.11 -33.98 11.65
CA GLY A 202 31.91 -34.16 12.47
C GLY A 202 31.48 -32.89 13.22
N ILE A 203 31.96 -31.72 12.82
CA ILE A 203 31.58 -30.44 13.43
C ILE A 203 30.33 -29.89 12.74
N VAL A 204 29.37 -29.46 13.56
CA VAL A 204 28.11 -28.85 13.09
C VAL A 204 28.37 -27.44 12.59
N ARG A 205 28.13 -27.21 11.30
CA ARG A 205 28.26 -25.90 10.64
C ARG A 205 26.88 -25.38 10.28
N VAL A 206 26.52 -24.23 10.85
CA VAL A 206 25.32 -23.50 10.41
C VAL A 206 25.61 -22.93 9.04
N THR A 207 24.82 -23.31 8.04
CA THR A 207 24.94 -22.77 6.68
C THR A 207 23.98 -21.62 6.46
N ASP A 208 22.85 -21.62 7.16
CA ASP A 208 21.86 -20.57 7.07
C ASP A 208 21.11 -20.38 8.40
N GLN A 209 20.91 -19.12 8.78
CA GLN A 209 20.25 -18.71 10.00
C GLN A 209 19.39 -17.47 9.75
N ASP A 210 18.22 -17.45 10.36
CA ASP A 210 17.25 -16.37 10.15
C ASP A 210 16.78 -15.77 11.48
N ASN A 211 17.64 -14.92 12.05
CA ASN A 211 17.39 -14.27 13.33
C ASN A 211 16.65 -12.94 13.22
N ALA A 212 16.49 -12.43 12.00
CA ALA A 212 15.98 -11.11 11.70
C ALA A 212 15.08 -11.19 10.46
N VAL A 213 13.77 -11.21 10.66
CA VAL A 213 12.79 -11.48 9.60
C VAL A 213 11.95 -10.25 9.33
N ALA A 214 11.85 -9.86 8.06
CA ALA A 214 10.88 -8.88 7.60
C ALA A 214 9.59 -9.60 7.14
N ARG A 215 8.41 -9.17 7.62
CA ARG A 215 7.13 -9.86 7.36
C ARG A 215 6.00 -8.87 7.11
N VAL A 216 4.99 -9.29 6.36
CA VAL A 216 3.71 -8.58 6.27
C VAL A 216 2.79 -9.14 7.36
N MET A 217 2.24 -8.28 8.22
CA MET A 217 1.31 -8.68 9.28
C MET A 217 -0.02 -7.94 9.16
N LEU A 218 -1.10 -8.65 9.48
CA LEU A 218 -2.40 -8.04 9.75
C LEU A 218 -2.40 -7.53 11.18
N GLU A 219 -2.90 -6.31 11.38
CA GLU A 219 -2.79 -5.60 12.63
C GLU A 219 -4.15 -5.08 13.08
N ALA A 220 -4.42 -5.19 14.37
CA ALA A 220 -5.52 -4.52 15.05
C ALA A 220 -4.98 -3.68 16.20
N HIS A 221 -5.39 -2.42 16.30
CA HIS A 221 -4.98 -1.51 17.37
C HIS A 221 -6.14 -0.72 17.94
N GLN A 222 -5.96 -0.22 19.15
CA GLN A 222 -6.86 0.76 19.76
C GLN A 222 -6.03 1.95 20.23
N PHE A 223 -6.25 3.14 19.66
CA PHE A 223 -5.56 4.34 20.12
C PHE A 223 -6.30 5.01 21.28
N PHE A 224 -5.60 5.23 22.37
CA PHE A 224 -6.01 6.12 23.44
C PHE A 224 -5.54 7.54 23.13
N GLY A 225 -6.43 8.50 23.37
CA GLY A 225 -6.10 9.92 23.32
C GLY A 225 -5.47 10.31 21.99
N LEU A 226 -6.26 10.32 20.91
CA LEU A 226 -5.98 11.20 19.77
C LEU A 226 -5.90 12.62 20.37
N GLY A 227 -4.67 13.07 20.68
CA GLY A 227 -4.42 14.22 21.54
C GLY A 227 -5.13 15.48 21.04
N LYS A 228 -5.14 16.53 21.88
CA LYS A 228 -5.55 17.85 21.39
C LYS A 228 -4.72 18.18 20.14
N PRO A 229 -5.36 18.64 19.05
CA PRO A 229 -4.66 18.93 17.81
C PRO A 229 -3.49 19.88 18.10
N ILE A 230 -2.33 19.63 17.50
CA ILE A 230 -1.28 20.63 17.50
C ILE A 230 -1.79 21.76 16.61
N ILE A 231 -2.16 22.88 17.24
CA ILE A 231 -2.66 24.05 16.53
C ILE A 231 -1.44 24.74 15.91
N SER A 232 -1.41 24.83 14.57
CA SER A 232 -0.38 25.62 13.91
C SER A 232 -0.47 27.10 14.31
N SER A 233 0.58 27.87 14.08
CA SER A 233 0.55 29.33 14.28
C SER A 233 -0.57 30.05 13.50
N GLU A 234 -1.19 29.38 12.53
CA GLU A 234 -2.32 29.86 11.73
C GLU A 234 -3.70 29.44 12.28
N GLY A 235 -3.76 28.78 13.44
CA GLY A 235 -5.02 28.31 14.03
C GLY A 235 -5.62 27.06 13.38
N LYS A 236 -4.88 26.38 12.50
CA LYS A 236 -5.33 25.15 11.83
C LYS A 236 -4.90 23.91 12.63
N GLU A 237 -5.79 22.94 12.74
CA GLU A 237 -5.43 21.63 13.29
C GLU A 237 -4.48 20.91 12.31
N THR A 238 -3.23 20.78 12.71
CA THR A 238 -2.20 20.05 11.97
C THR A 238 -1.80 18.88 12.83
N TYR A 239 -1.87 17.63 12.45
CA TYR A 239 -1.40 16.52 13.28
C TYR A 239 -2.23 16.17 14.54
N ARG A 240 -2.76 14.95 14.51
CA ARG A 240 -3.20 14.22 15.70
C ARG A 240 -2.28 13.03 15.89
N TYR A 241 -1.83 12.83 17.12
CA TYR A 241 -1.11 11.64 17.51
C TYR A 241 -1.91 10.89 18.56
N GLY A 242 -1.77 9.58 18.58
CA GLY A 242 -2.36 8.71 19.59
C GLY A 242 -1.43 7.54 19.85
N TRP A 243 -1.64 6.85 20.96
CA TRP A 243 -0.91 5.62 21.25
C TRP A 243 -1.82 4.61 21.92
N GLY A 244 -1.49 3.32 21.81
CA GLY A 244 -2.25 2.30 22.51
C GLY A 244 -1.81 0.89 22.15
N PRO A 245 -2.50 -0.13 22.68
CA PRO A 245 -2.14 -1.51 22.43
C PRO A 245 -2.41 -1.87 20.97
N PHE A 246 -1.58 -2.77 20.44
CA PHE A 246 -1.84 -3.45 19.18
C PHE A 246 -1.57 -4.95 19.31
N VAL A 247 -2.25 -5.71 18.47
CA VAL A 247 -1.99 -7.12 18.18
C VAL A 247 -1.78 -7.26 16.69
N ALA A 248 -0.88 -8.13 16.28
CA ALA A 248 -0.60 -8.43 14.89
C ALA A 248 -0.51 -9.94 14.67
N ILE A 249 -0.99 -10.42 13.53
CA ILE A 249 -0.91 -11.83 13.14
C ILE A 249 -0.36 -11.95 11.72
N GLN A 250 0.45 -12.98 11.48
CA GLN A 250 0.93 -13.36 10.17
C GLN A 250 0.42 -14.75 9.83
N SER A 251 -0.20 -14.89 8.65
CA SER A 251 -0.54 -16.19 8.07
C SER A 251 0.68 -16.76 7.33
N GLY A 252 0.91 -18.07 7.43
CA GLY A 252 1.93 -18.78 6.67
C GLY A 252 1.36 -19.59 5.52
N ASP A 253 2.22 -20.08 4.62
CA ASP A 253 1.84 -20.84 3.42
C ASP A 253 1.47 -22.32 3.71
N GLY A 254 1.73 -22.80 4.92
CA GLY A 254 1.38 -24.16 5.35
C GLY A 254 0.92 -24.28 6.80
N GLU A 255 0.98 -23.19 7.56
CA GLU A 255 0.59 -23.11 8.97
C GLU A 255 -0.40 -21.96 9.12
N LEU A 256 -1.50 -22.17 9.86
CA LEU A 256 -2.56 -21.17 10.00
C LEU A 256 -2.04 -19.85 10.61
N ILE A 257 -1.01 -19.93 11.46
CA ILE A 257 -0.40 -18.79 12.14
C ILE A 257 1.12 -19.01 12.19
N ASP A 258 1.87 -18.18 11.47
CA ASP A 258 3.34 -18.22 11.42
C ASP A 258 3.96 -17.36 12.54
N ALA A 259 3.35 -16.21 12.83
CA ALA A 259 3.80 -15.31 13.89
C ALA A 259 2.62 -14.55 14.53
N ILE A 260 2.73 -14.30 15.84
CA ILE A 260 1.82 -13.45 16.61
C ILE A 260 2.64 -12.34 17.25
N GLY A 261 2.25 -11.10 17.04
CA GLY A 261 2.87 -9.90 17.60
C GLY A 261 1.93 -9.17 18.54
N GLY A 262 2.47 -8.53 19.56
CA GLY A 262 1.70 -7.61 20.40
C GLY A 262 2.58 -6.58 21.08
N GLY A 263 2.06 -5.38 21.28
CA GLY A 263 2.85 -4.30 21.89
C GLY A 263 2.12 -2.98 21.98
N VAL A 264 2.90 -1.90 21.95
CA VAL A 264 2.42 -0.53 21.95
C VAL A 264 2.64 0.08 20.58
N MET A 265 1.64 0.78 20.08
CA MET A 265 1.66 1.47 18.81
C MET A 265 1.45 2.97 19.00
N PHE A 266 2.13 3.75 18.17
CA PHE A 266 2.00 5.18 18.03
C PHE A 266 1.44 5.50 16.64
N GLY A 267 0.30 6.15 16.58
CA GLY A 267 -0.34 6.57 15.34
C GLY A 267 -0.21 8.07 15.11
N PHE A 268 0.00 8.46 13.86
CA PHE A 268 0.12 9.83 13.40
C PHE A 268 -0.87 10.05 12.25
N ARG A 269 -1.76 11.04 12.39
CA ARG A 269 -2.67 11.49 11.34
C ARG A 269 -2.34 12.94 10.99
N PRO A 270 -2.19 13.30 9.71
CA PRO A 270 -1.80 14.65 9.32
C PRO A 270 -2.89 15.70 9.58
N ASP A 271 -4.15 15.30 9.59
CA ASP A 271 -5.29 16.18 9.86
C ASP A 271 -6.45 15.41 10.51
N ALA A 272 -7.41 16.15 11.09
CA ALA A 272 -8.54 15.59 11.82
C ALA A 272 -9.50 14.76 10.94
N ASN A 273 -9.57 15.08 9.65
CA ASN A 273 -10.49 14.50 8.69
C ASN A 273 -9.79 13.50 7.76
N SER A 274 -8.47 13.33 7.89
CA SER A 274 -7.68 12.37 7.14
C SER A 274 -8.07 10.96 7.53
N SER A 275 -8.40 10.17 6.53
CA SER A 275 -8.39 8.71 6.64
C SER A 275 -6.97 8.14 6.65
N LYS A 276 -5.98 8.95 6.22
CA LYS A 276 -4.57 8.56 6.17
C LYS A 276 -3.93 8.60 7.54
N SER A 277 -3.29 7.50 7.92
CA SER A 277 -2.47 7.43 9.14
C SER A 277 -1.16 6.71 8.87
N PHE A 278 -0.12 7.12 9.57
CA PHE A 278 1.13 6.38 9.70
C PHE A 278 1.22 5.86 11.13
N ASN A 279 1.47 4.56 11.30
CA ASN A 279 1.58 3.97 12.62
C ASN A 279 2.90 3.24 12.80
N LEU A 280 3.45 3.33 14.01
CA LEU A 280 4.69 2.71 14.42
C LEU A 280 4.46 1.90 15.71
N GLY A 281 4.52 0.59 15.61
CA GLY A 281 4.43 -0.38 16.69
C GLY A 281 5.79 -0.87 17.17
N VAL A 282 5.95 -0.99 18.48
CA VAL A 282 7.06 -1.70 19.12
C VAL A 282 6.48 -2.72 20.09
N GLY A 283 6.94 -3.96 20.03
CA GLY A 283 6.35 -5.03 20.81
C GLY A 283 7.20 -6.29 20.90
N ILE A 284 6.54 -7.39 21.24
CA ILE A 284 7.11 -8.72 21.27
C ILE A 284 6.41 -9.53 20.17
N ALA A 285 7.18 -10.29 19.41
CA ALA A 285 6.68 -11.32 18.50
C ALA A 285 6.92 -12.71 19.08
N VAL A 286 6.01 -13.63 18.79
CA VAL A 286 6.07 -15.04 19.14
C VAL A 286 5.94 -15.86 17.86
N ASP A 287 6.96 -16.66 17.60
CA ASP A 287 7.05 -17.55 16.45
C ASP A 287 6.96 -19.01 16.93
N PRO A 288 5.76 -19.64 16.91
CA PRO A 288 5.52 -20.94 17.54
C PRO A 288 6.31 -22.09 16.92
N ASN A 289 6.64 -22.01 15.63
CA ASN A 289 7.19 -23.13 14.85
C ASN A 289 8.64 -22.92 14.42
N THR A 290 9.45 -22.27 15.28
CA THR A 290 10.85 -22.00 14.95
C THR A 290 11.73 -23.24 15.06
N GLN A 291 12.43 -23.57 13.97
CA GLN A 291 13.42 -24.64 13.95
C GLN A 291 14.72 -24.22 14.66
N ILE A 292 15.18 -25.07 15.58
CA ILE A 292 16.44 -24.92 16.30
C ILE A 292 17.17 -26.27 16.39
N PHE A 293 18.44 -26.25 16.77
CA PHE A 293 19.16 -27.49 17.11
C PHE A 293 18.50 -28.26 18.25
N GLY A 294 18.54 -29.59 18.15
CA GLY A 294 18.21 -30.48 19.23
C GLY A 294 19.10 -30.27 20.47
N ASP A 295 18.65 -30.78 21.61
CA ASP A 295 19.40 -30.64 22.87
C ASP A 295 20.79 -31.28 22.79
N GLY A 296 21.80 -30.59 23.31
CA GLY A 296 23.19 -31.03 23.25
C GLY A 296 23.92 -30.70 21.95
N ILE A 297 23.22 -30.32 20.88
CA ILE A 297 23.86 -29.81 19.67
C ILE A 297 24.10 -28.30 19.78
N VAL A 298 25.33 -27.89 19.55
CA VAL A 298 25.77 -26.49 19.54
C VAL A 298 26.50 -26.21 18.23
N ALA A 299 26.24 -25.05 17.64
CA ALA A 299 26.94 -24.61 16.44
C ALA A 299 28.46 -24.58 16.66
N ASN A 300 29.21 -24.98 15.64
CA ASN A 300 30.68 -25.03 15.64
C ASN A 300 31.28 -25.97 16.71
N GLN A 301 30.53 -26.97 17.14
CA GLN A 301 31.03 -28.04 18.00
C GLN A 301 30.84 -29.42 17.33
N PRO A 302 31.67 -30.42 17.69
CA PRO A 302 31.42 -31.81 17.30
C PRO A 302 30.04 -32.27 17.74
N LEU A 303 29.44 -33.20 17.00
CA LEU A 303 28.21 -33.86 17.43
C LEU A 303 28.40 -34.55 18.80
N PRO A 304 27.33 -34.62 19.62
CA PRO A 304 27.31 -35.46 20.81
C PRO A 304 27.71 -36.90 20.47
N ALA A 305 28.45 -37.56 21.37
CA ALA A 305 28.94 -38.91 21.15
C ALA A 305 27.77 -39.87 20.83
N GLY A 306 27.89 -40.58 19.70
CA GLY A 306 26.88 -41.54 19.23
C GLY A 306 25.85 -40.98 18.25
N GLU A 307 25.80 -39.66 18.02
CA GLU A 307 24.96 -39.09 16.96
C GLU A 307 25.74 -39.02 15.63
N THR A 308 25.07 -39.41 14.54
CA THR A 308 25.63 -39.35 13.17
C THR A 308 24.95 -38.30 12.29
N GLU A 309 23.87 -37.69 12.78
CA GLU A 309 23.03 -36.77 12.02
C GLU A 309 22.65 -35.56 12.88
N ILE A 310 22.48 -34.40 12.24
CA ILE A 310 22.01 -33.19 12.92
C ILE A 310 20.51 -33.31 13.15
N ARG A 311 20.11 -33.38 14.41
CA ARG A 311 18.71 -33.33 14.81
C ARG A 311 18.24 -31.89 15.04
N PHE A 312 17.07 -31.59 14.51
CA PHE A 312 16.37 -30.32 14.73
C PHE A 312 15.12 -30.53 15.58
N LYS A 313 14.67 -29.46 16.25
CA LYS A 313 13.36 -29.42 16.90
C LYS A 313 12.66 -28.10 16.64
N LYS A 314 11.32 -28.12 16.59
CA LYS A 314 10.48 -26.92 16.53
C LYS A 314 10.18 -26.45 17.95
N THR A 315 10.27 -25.14 18.18
CA THR A 315 9.89 -24.53 19.47
C THR A 315 9.43 -23.09 19.28
N ALA A 316 8.65 -22.60 20.24
CA ALA A 316 8.25 -21.20 20.26
C ALA A 316 9.45 -20.29 20.56
N ARG A 317 9.61 -19.24 19.75
CA ARG A 317 10.62 -18.20 19.95
C ARG A 317 9.99 -16.84 20.16
N TYR A 318 10.67 -16.03 20.95
CA TYR A 318 10.26 -14.67 21.25
C TYR A 318 11.27 -13.71 20.62
N GLY A 319 10.79 -12.61 20.06
CA GLY A 319 11.61 -11.59 19.44
C GLY A 319 11.10 -10.18 19.70
N LEU A 320 11.98 -9.20 19.52
CA LEU A 320 11.59 -7.80 19.45
C LEU A 320 10.85 -7.58 18.13
N LEU A 321 9.67 -6.97 18.20
CA LEU A 321 8.86 -6.59 17.05
C LEU A 321 8.95 -5.08 16.83
N LEU A 322 9.26 -4.68 15.60
CA LEU A 322 9.03 -3.36 15.07
C LEU A 322 8.01 -3.48 13.94
N LEU A 323 6.93 -2.70 13.97
CA LEU A 323 5.86 -2.74 12.99
C LEU A 323 5.61 -1.33 12.46
N THR A 324 5.53 -1.17 11.15
CA THR A 324 5.08 0.07 10.50
C THR A 324 3.85 -0.23 9.67
N SER A 325 2.78 0.53 9.84
CA SER A 325 1.55 0.35 9.06
C SER A 325 0.98 1.67 8.57
N PHE A 326 0.14 1.58 7.54
CA PHE A 326 -0.57 2.71 6.95
C PHE A 326 -2.06 2.43 6.97
N GLY A 327 -2.84 3.35 7.54
CA GLY A 327 -4.30 3.37 7.37
C GLY A 327 -4.68 4.24 6.18
N PHE A 328 -5.70 3.83 5.42
CA PHE A 328 -6.21 4.53 4.23
C PHE A 328 -7.69 4.87 4.37
#